data_AF-A0A318JP00-F1
#
_entry.id   AF-A0A318JP00-F1
#
_cell.length_a   1.000
_cell.length_b   1.000
_cell.length_c   1.000
_cell.angle_alpha   90.00
_cell.angle_beta   90.00
_cell.angle_gamma   90.00
#
_symmetry.space_group_name_H-M   'P 1'
#
loop_
_entity.id
_entity.type
_entity.pdbx_description
1 polymer ?
#
loop_
_entity_poly.entity_id
_entity_poly.type
_entity_poly.pdbx_seq_one_letter_code
_entity_poly.pdbx_strand_id
1 'polypeptide(L)'
;MTSPTTLHDDVIAYAATRTVSTPMKISDAVEALVGECQERARTAAAEETLQNGNTYGPTVVGIDHTIVPLLAAPIEYLVSVVVTIEFRAVL
;
A
#
# COMPACT_ATOMS: atom_id res chain seq x y z
N MET A 1 1.78 23.95 29.78
CA MET A 1 2.42 23.92 28.46
C MET A 1 2.62 22.45 28.12
N THR A 2 1.63 21.84 27.47
CA THR A 2 1.74 20.46 26.95
C THR A 2 2.61 20.51 25.70
N SER A 3 3.70 19.74 25.72
CA SER A 3 4.58 19.55 24.57
C SER A 3 3.78 19.22 23.31
N PRO A 4 4.21 19.66 22.12
CA PRO A 4 3.70 19.09 20.88
C PRO A 4 4.14 17.62 20.89
N THR A 5 3.22 16.71 21.19
CA THR A 5 3.39 15.32 20.77
C THR A 5 3.46 15.38 19.25
N THR A 6 4.71 15.43 18.78
CA THR A 6 5.20 15.06 17.45
C THR A 6 4.08 14.59 16.52
N LEU A 7 3.86 15.35 15.45
CA LEU A 7 3.27 14.85 14.21
C LEU A 7 4.10 13.64 13.73
N HIS A 8 3.88 12.47 14.31
CA HIS A 8 4.15 11.24 13.60
C HIS A 8 2.90 10.99 12.77
N ASP A 9 2.95 11.58 11.57
CA ASP A 9 2.30 11.02 10.42
C ASP A 9 2.79 9.57 10.31
N ASP A 10 1.96 8.59 10.69
CA ASP A 10 2.36 7.19 10.65
C ASP A 10 2.52 6.79 9.18
N VAL A 11 3.77 6.68 8.75
CA VAL A 11 4.12 6.19 7.41
C VAL A 11 4.15 4.67 7.46
N ILE A 12 3.18 4.05 6.81
CA ILE A 12 3.03 2.59 6.75
C ILE A 12 3.27 2.12 5.31
N ALA A 13 4.04 1.04 5.15
CA ALA A 13 4.25 0.39 3.87
C ALA A 13 3.34 -0.84 3.73
N TYR A 14 2.51 -0.86 2.68
CA TYR A 14 1.68 -2.00 2.30
C TYR A 14 2.30 -2.73 1.13
N ALA A 15 2.75 -3.96 1.35
CA ALA A 15 3.28 -4.83 0.31
C ALA A 15 2.24 -5.86 -0.15
N ALA A 16 2.23 -6.13 -1.46
CA ALA A 16 1.44 -7.19 -2.07
C ALA A 16 2.20 -7.80 -3.26
N THR A 17 1.94 -9.07 -3.54
CA THR A 17 2.61 -9.81 -4.61
C THR A 17 1.64 -10.68 -5.37
N ARG A 18 1.82 -10.80 -6.69
CA ARG A 18 1.05 -11.70 -7.55
C ARG A 18 1.92 -12.25 -8.66
N THR A 19 1.75 -13.53 -8.96
CA THR A 19 2.37 -14.16 -10.14
C THR A 19 1.47 -14.00 -11.37
N VAL A 20 2.05 -13.66 -12.51
CA VAL A 20 1.35 -13.60 -13.80
C VAL A 20 2.03 -14.47 -14.84
N SER A 21 1.24 -15.09 -15.72
CA SER A 21 1.70 -16.06 -16.73
C SER A 21 2.10 -15.45 -18.07
N THR A 22 1.96 -14.13 -18.25
CA THR A 22 2.41 -13.43 -19.46
C THR A 22 2.83 -12.00 -19.12
N PRO A 23 3.76 -11.40 -19.91
CA PRO A 23 4.18 -10.02 -19.69
C PRO A 23 3.04 -9.00 -19.85
N MET A 24 2.09 -9.29 -20.76
CA MET A 24 0.97 -8.41 -21.06
C MET A 24 0.05 -8.17 -19.86
N LYS A 25 0.06 -9.08 -18.87
CA LYS A 25 -0.74 -8.98 -17.64
C LYS A 25 -0.04 -8.22 -16.51
N ILE A 26 1.23 -7.84 -16.67
CA ILE A 26 2.01 -7.20 -15.60
C ILE A 26 1.42 -5.85 -15.22
N SER A 27 1.04 -5.01 -16.20
CA SER A 27 0.46 -3.68 -15.93
C SER A 27 -0.83 -3.80 -15.12
N ASP A 28 -1.76 -4.64 -15.59
CA ASP A 28 -3.03 -4.91 -14.90
C ASP A 28 -2.79 -5.46 -13.48
N ALA A 29 -1.77 -6.30 -13.30
CA ALA A 29 -1.41 -6.84 -11.99
C ALA A 29 -0.85 -5.77 -11.05
N VAL A 30 0.00 -4.85 -11.54
CA VAL A 30 0.50 -3.73 -10.73
C VAL A 30 -0.66 -2.84 -10.29
N GLU A 31 -1.55 -2.45 -11.20
CA GLU A 31 -2.71 -1.60 -10.88
C GLU A 31 -3.63 -2.27 -9.86
N ALA A 32 -3.93 -3.56 -10.04
CA ALA A 32 -4.74 -4.32 -9.07
C ALA A 32 -4.08 -4.37 -7.68
N LEU A 33 -2.78 -4.65 -7.61
CA LEU A 33 -2.05 -4.71 -6.34
C LEU A 33 -1.97 -3.35 -5.63
N VAL A 34 -1.79 -2.25 -6.38
CA VAL A 34 -1.87 -0.88 -5.84
C VAL A 34 -3.25 -0.63 -5.25
N GLY A 35 -4.32 -0.99 -5.98
CA GLY A 35 -5.69 -0.86 -5.51
C GLY A 35 -5.97 -1.64 -4.23
N GLU A 36 -5.49 -2.89 -4.15
CA GLU A 36 -5.57 -3.72 -2.94
C GLU A 36 -4.86 -3.09 -1.74
N CYS A 37 -3.64 -2.56 -1.92
CA CYS A 37 -2.91 -1.86 -0.86
C CYS A 37 -3.62 -0.59 -0.40
N GLN A 38 -4.17 0.20 -1.32
CA GLN A 38 -4.93 1.41 -0.98
C GLN A 38 -6.22 1.08 -0.22
N GLU A 39 -6.93 0.02 -0.61
CA GLU A 39 -8.14 -0.40 0.10
C GLU A 39 -7.81 -0.86 1.52
N ARG A 40 -6.75 -1.67 1.69
CA ARG A 40 -6.27 -2.07 3.02
C ARG A 40 -5.93 -0.86 3.90
N ALA A 41 -5.32 0.17 3.33
CA ALA A 41 -5.02 1.38 4.06
C ALA A 41 -6.28 2.19 4.42
N ARG A 42 -7.29 2.24 3.54
CA ARG A 42 -8.60 2.84 3.87
C ARG A 42 -9.26 2.11 5.03
N THR A 43 -9.24 0.78 5.04
CA THR A 43 -9.77 -0.02 6.16
C THR A 43 -9.01 0.29 7.46
N ALA A 44 -7.67 0.30 7.42
CA ALA A 44 -6.85 0.62 8.60
C ALA A 44 -7.11 2.05 9.13
N ALA A 45 -7.27 3.05 8.26
CA ALA A 45 -7.63 4.41 8.67
C ALA A 45 -8.98 4.45 9.39
N ALA A 46 -9.96 3.71 8.88
CA ALA A 46 -11.29 3.66 9.47
C ALA A 46 -11.27 2.97 10.85
N GLU A 47 -10.50 1.89 11.00
CA GLU A 47 -10.29 1.20 12.28
C GLU A 47 -9.62 2.12 13.31
N GLU A 48 -8.55 2.82 12.91
CA GLU A 48 -7.86 3.78 13.78
C GLU A 48 -8.78 4.94 14.20
N THR A 49 -9.64 5.39 13.27
CA THR A 49 -10.64 6.42 13.54
C THR A 49 -11.65 5.96 14.59
N LEU A 50 -12.13 4.73 14.49
CA LEU A 50 -13.07 4.15 15.47
C LEU A 50 -12.43 4.00 16.86
N GLN A 51 -11.14 3.67 16.92
CA GLN A 51 -10.46 3.40 18.18
C GLN A 51 -10.06 4.68 18.93
N ASN A 52 -9.62 5.72 18.21
CA ASN A 52 -9.05 6.93 18.81
C ASN A 52 -9.97 8.16 18.73
N GLY A 53 -11.09 8.09 18.00
CA GLY A 53 -12.06 9.18 17.86
C GLY A 53 -11.61 10.33 16.94
N ASN A 54 -10.38 10.29 16.41
CA ASN A 54 -9.87 11.23 15.41
C ASN A 54 -10.08 10.65 14.01
N THR A 55 -10.60 11.42 13.07
CA THR A 55 -10.71 10.97 11.67
C THR A 55 -9.33 10.91 11.03
N TYR A 56 -8.94 9.78 10.47
CA TYR A 56 -7.69 9.64 9.71
C TYR A 56 -7.94 9.48 8.22
N GLY A 57 -7.13 10.16 7.41
CA GLY A 57 -7.11 10.06 5.95
C GLY A 57 -5.80 9.44 5.46
N PRO A 58 -5.83 8.30 4.75
CA PRO A 58 -4.63 7.73 4.14
C PRO A 58 -4.26 8.49 2.87
N THR A 59 -3.01 8.96 2.79
CA THR A 59 -2.44 9.61 1.60
C THR A 59 -1.31 8.77 1.06
N VAL A 60 -1.36 8.41 -0.22
CA VAL A 60 -0.25 7.69 -0.87
C VAL A 60 0.91 8.65 -1.09
N VAL A 61 2.08 8.30 -0.56
CA VAL A 61 3.31 9.11 -0.68
C VAL A 61 4.40 8.43 -1.50
N GLY A 62 4.26 7.12 -1.78
CA GLY A 62 5.17 6.39 -2.65
C GLY A 62 4.57 5.10 -3.18
N ILE A 63 4.94 4.72 -4.39
CA ILE A 63 4.62 3.42 -5.00
C ILE A 63 5.89 2.88 -5.64
N ASP A 64 6.38 1.76 -5.13
CA ASP A 64 7.48 1.01 -5.69
C ASP A 64 6.97 -0.33 -6.20
N HIS A 65 7.47 -0.78 -7.35
CA HIS A 65 7.14 -2.11 -7.86
C HIS A 65 8.37 -2.80 -8.40
N THR A 66 8.41 -4.12 -8.24
CA THR A 66 9.48 -4.99 -8.71
C THR A 66 8.89 -6.15 -9.49
N ILE A 67 9.48 -6.45 -10.64
CA ILE A 67 9.05 -7.54 -11.52
C ILE A 67 10.23 -8.49 -11.67
N VAL A 68 10.03 -9.76 -11.31
CA VAL A 68 11.07 -10.79 -11.37
C VAL A 68 10.60 -11.94 -12.27
N PRO A 69 11.33 -12.28 -13.35
CA PRO A 69 11.04 -13.49 -14.12
C PRO A 69 11.35 -14.73 -13.28
N LEU A 70 10.39 -15.65 -13.19
CA LEU A 70 10.55 -16.90 -12.45
C LEU A 70 11.14 -17.98 -13.36
N LEU A 71 12.30 -18.51 -12.98
CA LEU A 71 13.02 -19.54 -13.75
C LEU A 71 12.36 -20.93 -13.70
N ALA A 72 11.32 -21.11 -12.88
CA ALA A 72 10.69 -22.41 -12.59
C ALA A 72 9.62 -22.82 -13.63
N ALA A 73 9.15 -21.91 -14.48
CA ALA A 73 8.13 -22.17 -15.49
C ALA A 73 8.39 -21.32 -16.74
N PRO A 74 7.90 -21.71 -17.94
CA PRO A 74 8.43 -21.15 -19.17
C PRO A 74 8.26 -19.62 -19.32
N ILE A 75 7.25 -19.01 -18.69
CA ILE A 75 6.95 -17.57 -18.82
C ILE A 75 6.15 -17.07 -17.59
N GLU A 76 6.66 -17.21 -16.37
CA GLU A 76 6.01 -16.61 -15.19
C GLU A 76 6.78 -15.40 -14.68
N TYR A 77 6.05 -14.38 -14.23
CA TYR A 77 6.59 -13.17 -13.63
C TYR A 77 5.99 -12.99 -12.24
N LEU A 78 6.85 -12.85 -11.22
CA LEU A 78 6.45 -12.39 -9.91
C LEU A 78 6.42 -10.86 -9.93
N VAL A 79 5.24 -10.30 -9.76
CA VAL A 79 5.01 -8.87 -9.60
C VAL A 79 4.86 -8.57 -8.12
N SER A 80 5.67 -7.66 -7.60
CA SER A 80 5.60 -7.15 -6.23
C SER A 80 5.38 -5.66 -6.26
N VAL A 81 4.48 -5.17 -5.40
CA VAL A 81 4.20 -3.75 -5.22
C VAL A 81 4.32 -3.43 -3.74
N VAL A 82 4.95 -2.29 -3.44
CA VAL A 82 4.98 -1.66 -2.12
C VAL A 82 4.37 -0.27 -2.26
N VAL A 83 3.28 -0.01 -1.54
CA VAL A 83 2.63 1.30 -1.47
C VAL A 83 2.92 1.89 -0.11
N THR A 84 3.61 3.03 -0.09
CA THR A 84 3.91 3.78 1.13
C THR A 84 2.81 4.81 1.34
N ILE A 85 2.17 4.74 2.50
CA ILE A 85 0.97 5.53 2.83
C ILE A 85 1.21 6.25 4.14
N GLU A 86 0.88 7.53 4.13
CA GLU A 86 0.93 8.41 5.27
C GLU A 86 -0.49 8.58 5.85
N PHE A 87 -0.67 8.30 7.13
CA PHE A 87 -1.94 8.53 7.82
C PHE A 87 -1.92 9.89 8.51
N ARG A 88 -2.84 10.77 8.11
CA ARG A 88 -2.98 12.10 8.70
C ARG A 88 -4.33 12.26 9.36
N ALA A 89 -4.36 12.90 10.52
CA ALA A 89 -5.60 13.31 11.14
C ALA A 89 -6.27 14.40 10.27
N VAL A 90 -7.52 14.18 9.90
CA VAL A 90 -8.38 15.13 9.20
C VAL A 90 -9.21 15.84 10.28
N LEU A 91 -8.95 17.13 10.47
CA LEU A 91 -9.70 18.02 11.37
C LEU A 91 -11.08 18.37 10.82
#